data_AF-A0A925EGX0-F1
#
_entry.id   AF-A0A925EGX0-F1
#
_cell.length_a   1.000
_cell.length_b   1.000
_cell.length_c   1.000
_cell.angle_alpha   90.00
_cell.angle_beta   90.00
_cell.angle_gamma   90.00
#
_symmetry.space_group_name_H-M   'P 1'
#
loop_
_entity.id
_entity.type
_entity.pdbx_description
1 polymer ?
#
loop_
_entity_poly.entity_id
_entity_poly.type
_entity_poly.pdbx_seq_one_letter_code
_entity_poly.pdbx_strand_id
1 'polypeptide(L)'
;MSGRKKNVHFYYYFQAEGLDGIEKYQVGSPKQGSIFFNQNHFNMKKNYLIGCGLPTFIIIVSVLLFSVAAHSQDLTEEQKQERCQNNKNRIVELETQLRVINAELSQTMEKKEMEDARQDMFYVRIFKVSNNNLNIDPLNKSDLNFKRIESIGAQYNWDFEKCIYKGFREGEKPYYVPKFCYSELEKIIAKKIDKAVSLDRPALLAKKNETEKQLAAHRNNLIALRCDQPTGACKLEGVWTQNTPGIGSTDWKIESDGTANERGIGYAKGKATLSGNVLHIDWQTNTGYSGYYEWTLDGNCSSVKGTLVFKTGRTDNLNSTVKRN
;
A
#
# COMPACT_ATOMS: atom_id res chain seq x y z
N MET A 1 -58.15 -38.00 -14.57
CA MET A 1 -57.70 -36.60 -14.36
C MET A 1 -56.32 -36.42 -14.97
N SER A 2 -56.24 -35.82 -16.15
CA SER A 2 -54.98 -35.57 -16.87
C SER A 2 -54.44 -34.20 -16.48
N GLY A 3 -53.36 -34.17 -15.70
CA GLY A 3 -52.70 -32.93 -15.27
C GLY A 3 -51.74 -32.42 -16.35
N ARG A 4 -52.07 -31.30 -16.99
CA ARG A 4 -51.13 -30.58 -17.87
C ARG A 4 -49.96 -30.04 -17.04
N LYS A 5 -48.74 -30.55 -17.29
CA LYS A 5 -47.50 -29.92 -16.81
C LYS A 5 -47.26 -28.65 -17.64
N LYS A 6 -47.23 -27.49 -16.99
CA LYS A 6 -46.75 -26.24 -17.60
C LYS A 6 -45.22 -26.22 -17.50
N ASN A 7 -44.54 -26.14 -18.63
CA ASN A 7 -43.12 -25.84 -18.69
C ASN A 7 -42.94 -24.34 -18.41
N VAL A 8 -42.18 -24.01 -17.38
CA VAL A 8 -41.76 -22.63 -17.10
C VAL A 8 -40.31 -22.50 -17.55
N HIS A 9 -40.06 -21.61 -18.50
CA HIS A 9 -38.72 -21.25 -18.96
C HIS A 9 -38.24 -20.05 -18.16
N PHE A 10 -37.05 -20.15 -17.57
CA PHE A 10 -36.36 -19.01 -16.97
C PHE A 10 -35.32 -18.48 -17.95
N TYR A 11 -35.37 -17.17 -18.20
CA TYR A 11 -34.37 -16.45 -18.97
C TYR A 11 -33.56 -15.61 -17.99
N TYR A 12 -32.23 -15.71 -18.05
CA TYR A 12 -31.34 -14.81 -17.34
C TYR A 12 -30.91 -13.71 -18.31
N TYR A 13 -31.12 -12.46 -17.92
CA TYR A 13 -30.64 -11.29 -18.66
C TYR A 13 -29.42 -10.75 -17.93
N PHE A 14 -28.30 -10.66 -18.63
CA PHE A 14 -27.14 -9.90 -18.19
C PHE A 14 -27.18 -8.56 -18.89
N GLN A 15 -27.27 -7.47 -18.11
CA GLN A 15 -27.11 -6.13 -18.62
C GLN A 15 -25.66 -5.73 -18.38
N ALA A 16 -24.84 -5.81 -19.42
CA ALA A 16 -23.54 -5.15 -19.41
C ALA A 16 -23.79 -3.67 -19.71
N GLU A 17 -23.57 -2.80 -18.72
CA GLU A 17 -23.60 -1.35 -18.96
C GLU A 17 -22.46 -0.99 -19.91
N GLY A 18 -22.79 -0.64 -21.16
CA GLY A 18 -21.84 -0.08 -22.13
C GLY A 18 -21.83 -0.67 -23.54
N LEU A 19 -22.68 -1.65 -23.88
CA LEU A 19 -22.78 -2.17 -25.24
C LEU A 19 -24.25 -2.30 -25.68
N ASP A 20 -24.63 -1.54 -26.72
CA ASP A 20 -25.93 -1.64 -27.38
C ASP A 20 -26.01 -2.97 -28.15
N GLY A 21 -26.59 -3.99 -27.52
CA GLY A 21 -26.89 -5.27 -28.17
C GLY A 21 -27.27 -6.37 -27.18
N ILE A 22 -28.54 -6.79 -27.17
CA ILE A 22 -28.99 -7.95 -26.38
C ILE A 22 -28.71 -9.23 -27.20
N GLU A 23 -27.63 -9.94 -26.91
CA GLU A 23 -27.45 -11.30 -27.40
C GLU A 23 -28.16 -12.30 -26.48
N LYS A 24 -29.04 -13.12 -27.06
CA LYS A 24 -29.75 -14.20 -26.37
C LYS A 24 -28.93 -15.49 -26.46
N TYR A 25 -28.47 -16.00 -25.32
CA TYR A 25 -27.86 -17.32 -25.24
C TYR A 25 -28.87 -18.35 -24.70
N GLN A 26 -29.09 -19.43 -25.45
CA GLN A 26 -29.96 -20.54 -25.06
C GLN A 26 -29.11 -21.61 -24.37
N VAL A 27 -29.26 -21.78 -23.06
CA VAL A 27 -28.54 -22.81 -22.29
C VAL A 27 -29.40 -24.07 -22.19
N GLY A 28 -28.83 -25.21 -22.61
CA GLY A 28 -29.46 -26.54 -22.54
C GLY A 28 -29.73 -26.98 -21.10
N SER A 29 -30.85 -27.69 -20.91
CA SER A 29 -31.44 -28.04 -19.62
C SER A 29 -30.55 -28.91 -18.70
N PRO A 30 -30.42 -28.60 -17.40
CA PRO A 30 -29.96 -29.55 -16.40
C PRO A 30 -31.11 -30.29 -15.71
N LYS A 31 -30.87 -31.58 -15.39
CA LYS A 31 -31.78 -32.45 -14.63
C LYS A 31 -31.84 -32.02 -13.15
N GLN A 32 -33.09 -31.84 -12.70
CA GLN A 32 -33.66 -31.87 -11.34
C GLN A 32 -32.72 -31.75 -10.12
N GLY A 33 -32.86 -30.63 -9.42
CA GLY A 33 -32.59 -30.48 -7.99
C GLY A 33 -33.45 -29.35 -7.44
N SER A 34 -34.42 -29.67 -6.57
CA SER A 34 -35.35 -28.71 -5.97
C SER A 34 -34.72 -28.03 -4.75
N ILE A 35 -34.70 -26.69 -4.74
CA ILE A 35 -34.39 -25.87 -3.57
C ILE A 35 -35.64 -25.07 -3.20
N PHE A 36 -36.14 -25.26 -1.98
CA PHE A 36 -37.18 -24.43 -1.38
C PHE A 36 -36.52 -23.18 -0.75
N PHE A 37 -37.03 -21.99 -1.08
CA PHE A 37 -36.72 -20.76 -0.33
C PHE A 37 -37.98 -20.28 0.40
N ASN A 38 -37.84 -20.17 1.71
CA ASN A 38 -38.80 -19.58 2.64
C ASN A 38 -38.64 -18.05 2.59
N GLN A 39 -39.67 -17.33 2.17
CA GLN A 39 -39.71 -15.87 2.18
C GLN A 39 -40.16 -15.38 3.55
N ASN A 40 -39.23 -14.83 4.33
CA ASN A 40 -39.57 -13.99 5.48
C ASN A 40 -39.14 -12.54 5.21
N HIS A 41 -40.18 -11.69 5.10
CA HIS A 41 -40.28 -10.27 5.40
C HIS A 41 -38.99 -9.46 5.62
N PHE A 42 -38.69 -8.55 4.67
CA PHE A 42 -37.97 -7.32 4.97
C PHE A 42 -38.91 -6.12 4.85
N ASN A 43 -39.19 -5.53 6.01
CA ASN A 43 -39.97 -4.32 6.21
C ASN A 43 -39.04 -3.11 5.93
N MET A 44 -39.23 -2.39 4.82
CA MET A 44 -38.59 -1.09 4.63
C MET A 44 -39.46 -0.01 5.29
N LYS A 45 -39.01 0.53 6.42
CA LYS A 45 -39.54 1.79 6.96
C LYS A 45 -39.13 2.94 6.02
N LYS A 46 -40.09 3.40 5.22
CA LYS A 46 -40.06 4.74 4.62
C LYS A 46 -40.26 5.77 5.73
N ASN A 47 -39.21 6.50 6.09
CA ASN A 47 -39.36 7.70 6.90
C ASN A 47 -39.73 8.87 5.97
N TYR A 48 -40.98 9.33 6.11
CA TYR A 48 -41.46 10.60 5.61
C TYR A 48 -40.79 11.73 6.39
N LEU A 49 -40.06 12.61 5.69
CA LEU A 49 -39.70 13.94 6.20
C LEU A 49 -40.88 14.87 5.92
N ILE A 50 -41.74 15.03 6.92
CA ILE A 50 -42.78 16.05 6.94
C ILE A 50 -42.10 17.36 7.35
N GLY A 51 -42.17 18.35 6.46
CA GLY A 51 -41.81 19.71 6.75
C GLY A 51 -42.83 20.35 7.69
N CYS A 52 -42.32 21.04 8.70
CA CYS A 52 -43.01 22.13 9.38
C CYS A 52 -42.02 23.28 9.48
N GLY A 53 -42.35 24.37 8.80
CA GLY A 53 -41.61 25.62 8.85
C GLY A 53 -41.68 26.27 10.23
N LEU A 54 -40.66 27.07 10.54
CA LEU A 54 -40.63 28.15 11.53
C LEU A 54 -39.35 28.99 11.23
N PRO A 55 -39.27 30.24 11.73
CA PRO A 55 -39.13 31.43 10.93
C PRO A 55 -37.68 31.77 10.62
N THR A 56 -37.51 32.46 9.49
CA THR A 56 -36.29 33.14 9.06
C THR A 56 -35.89 34.19 10.11
N PHE A 57 -35.14 33.79 11.13
CA PHE A 57 -34.35 34.71 11.93
C PHE A 57 -33.12 35.09 11.12
N ILE A 58 -33.22 36.23 10.43
CA ILE A 58 -32.05 36.95 9.91
C ILE A 58 -31.29 37.47 11.14
N ILE A 59 -30.40 36.65 11.69
CA ILE A 59 -29.36 37.15 12.58
C ILE A 59 -28.35 37.84 11.66
N ILE A 60 -28.46 39.17 11.57
CA ILE A 60 -27.37 40.01 11.10
C ILE A 60 -26.25 39.84 12.13
N VAL A 61 -25.42 38.81 11.95
CA VAL A 61 -24.11 38.76 12.60
C VAL A 61 -23.31 39.85 11.90
N SER A 62 -23.34 41.05 12.47
CA SER A 62 -22.32 42.06 12.21
C SER A 62 -20.99 41.45 12.62
N VAL A 63 -20.35 40.78 11.67
CA VAL A 63 -18.94 40.39 11.76
C VAL A 63 -18.17 41.70 11.78
N LEU A 64 -18.01 42.26 12.98
CA LEU A 64 -16.97 43.22 13.27
C LEU A 64 -15.66 42.53 12.91
N LEU A 65 -15.16 42.84 11.71
CA LEU A 65 -13.81 42.58 11.24
C LEU A 65 -12.84 43.34 12.14
N PHE A 66 -12.73 42.92 13.40
CA PHE A 66 -11.55 43.20 14.20
C PHE A 66 -10.42 42.46 13.50
N SER A 67 -9.68 43.21 12.70
CA SER A 67 -8.36 42.81 12.23
C SER A 67 -7.49 42.68 13.48
N VAL A 68 -7.55 41.51 14.13
CA VAL A 68 -6.65 41.17 15.24
C VAL A 68 -5.28 41.08 14.59
N ALA A 69 -4.54 42.18 14.61
CA ALA A 69 -3.11 42.19 14.39
C ALA A 69 -2.54 41.31 15.49
N ALA A 70 -2.38 40.02 15.17
CA ALA A 70 -1.74 39.03 16.02
C ALA A 70 -0.33 39.53 16.26
N HIS A 71 -0.15 40.30 17.34
CA HIS A 71 1.15 40.63 17.86
C HIS A 71 1.81 39.28 18.14
N SER A 72 2.80 38.94 17.33
CA SER A 72 3.65 37.79 17.58
C SER A 72 4.32 38.03 18.92
N GLN A 73 3.73 37.51 19.99
CA GLN A 73 4.41 37.47 21.28
C GLN A 73 5.67 36.65 21.06
N ASP A 74 6.83 37.29 21.24
CA ASP A 74 8.11 36.61 21.18
C ASP A 74 8.09 35.50 22.24
N LEU A 75 8.19 34.26 21.77
CA LEU A 75 8.26 33.08 22.63
C LEU A 75 9.59 33.08 23.37
N THR A 76 9.57 32.74 24.67
CA THR A 76 10.83 32.48 25.40
C THR A 76 11.55 31.28 24.82
N GLU A 77 12.86 31.16 25.08
CA GLU A 77 13.64 30.03 24.58
C GLU A 77 13.14 28.68 25.14
N GLU A 78 12.69 28.63 26.40
CA GLU A 78 12.07 27.46 27.00
C GLU A 78 10.79 27.07 26.28
N GLN A 79 9.93 28.04 25.96
CA GLN A 79 8.69 27.81 25.21
C GLN A 79 8.96 27.32 23.79
N LYS A 80 10.01 27.83 23.12
CA LYS A 80 10.44 27.33 21.81
C LYS A 80 10.90 25.89 21.91
N GLN A 81 11.78 25.56 22.87
CA GLN A 81 12.27 24.19 23.08
C GLN A 81 11.13 23.21 23.37
N GLU A 82 10.19 23.58 24.24
CA GLU A 82 9.01 22.77 24.54
C GLU A 82 8.17 22.52 23.29
N ARG A 83 7.88 23.58 22.51
CA ARG A 83 7.15 23.45 21.23
C ARG A 83 7.91 22.58 20.24
N CYS A 84 9.24 22.69 20.16
CA CYS A 84 10.06 21.83 19.32
C CYS A 84 9.90 20.36 19.70
N GLN A 85 10.02 20.04 20.99
CA GLN A 85 9.90 18.67 21.47
C GLN A 85 8.48 18.11 21.23
N ASN A 86 7.45 18.91 21.47
CA ASN A 86 6.07 18.53 21.23
C ASN A 86 5.81 18.24 19.74
N ASN A 87 6.30 19.08 18.83
CA ASN A 87 6.19 18.82 17.39
C ASN A 87 6.96 17.56 16.97
N LYS A 88 8.18 17.34 17.49
CA LYS A 88 8.98 16.13 17.21
C LYS A 88 8.26 14.85 17.67
N ASN A 89 7.74 14.84 18.89
CA ASN A 89 6.96 13.72 19.43
C ASN A 89 5.73 13.43 18.55
N ARG A 90 5.00 14.48 18.16
CA ARG A 90 3.80 14.35 17.32
C ARG A 90 4.11 13.81 15.92
N ILE A 91 5.25 14.19 15.32
CA ILE A 91 5.70 13.63 14.04
C ILE A 91 5.91 12.11 14.17
N VAL A 92 6.59 11.63 15.21
CA VAL A 92 6.83 10.19 15.42
C VAL A 92 5.50 9.42 15.57
N GLU A 93 4.53 9.99 16.28
CA GLU A 93 3.20 9.41 16.42
C GLU A 93 2.48 9.32 15.06
N LEU A 94 2.47 10.42 14.29
CA LEU A 94 1.84 10.48 12.97
C LEU A 94 2.52 9.52 11.97
N GLU A 95 3.85 9.41 11.97
CA GLU A 95 4.58 8.43 11.15
C GLU A 95 4.20 6.99 11.52
N THR A 96 3.93 6.73 12.80
CA THR A 96 3.45 5.42 13.26
C THR A 96 2.02 5.14 12.81
N GLN A 97 1.12 6.12 12.91
CA GLN A 97 -0.24 6.01 12.37
C GLN A 97 -0.22 5.76 10.85
N LEU A 98 0.64 6.46 10.12
CA LEU A 98 0.77 6.30 8.67
C LEU A 98 1.23 4.88 8.27
N ARG A 99 2.11 4.26 9.06
CA ARG A 99 2.52 2.85 8.86
C ARG A 99 1.33 1.90 9.01
N VAL A 100 0.48 2.10 10.02
CA VAL A 100 -0.72 1.27 10.22
C VAL A 100 -1.70 1.46 9.05
N ILE A 101 -1.99 2.70 8.66
CA ILE A 101 -2.91 3.01 7.56
C ILE A 101 -2.40 2.40 6.24
N ASN A 102 -1.10 2.49 5.95
CA ASN A 102 -0.53 1.88 4.74
C ASN A 102 -0.58 0.34 4.78
N ALA A 103 -0.45 -0.27 5.96
CA ALA A 103 -0.60 -1.72 6.12
C ALA A 103 -2.06 -2.18 5.97
N GLU A 104 -3.04 -1.36 6.35
CA GLU A 104 -4.47 -1.62 6.10
C GLU A 104 -4.81 -1.41 4.62
N LEU A 105 -4.33 -0.33 4.00
CA LEU A 105 -4.52 -0.05 2.58
C LEU A 105 -3.97 -1.16 1.68
N SER A 106 -2.84 -1.77 2.02
CA SER A 106 -2.29 -2.92 1.27
C SER A 106 -3.15 -4.19 1.37
N GLN A 107 -4.10 -4.22 2.30
CA GLN A 107 -5.07 -5.31 2.46
C GLN A 107 -6.42 -4.99 1.79
N THR A 108 -6.61 -3.76 1.34
CA THR A 108 -7.75 -3.38 0.49
C THR A 108 -7.47 -3.73 -0.97
N MET A 109 -8.53 -3.76 -1.78
CA MET A 109 -8.44 -4.00 -3.21
C MET A 109 -9.10 -2.84 -3.95
N GLU A 110 -8.58 -2.50 -5.12
CA GLU A 110 -9.26 -1.60 -6.04
C GLU A 110 -10.51 -2.28 -6.62
N LYS A 111 -11.44 -1.49 -7.15
CA LYS A 111 -12.69 -2.00 -7.74
C LYS A 111 -12.41 -3.06 -8.82
N LYS A 112 -11.38 -2.84 -9.66
CA LYS A 112 -10.97 -3.77 -10.71
C LYS A 112 -10.42 -5.07 -10.12
N GLU A 113 -9.48 -4.97 -9.18
CA GLU A 113 -8.89 -6.15 -8.52
C GLU A 113 -9.96 -6.97 -7.80
N MET A 114 -10.94 -6.31 -7.18
CA MET A 114 -12.08 -6.96 -6.53
C MET A 114 -12.93 -7.74 -7.54
N GLU A 115 -13.18 -7.17 -8.71
CA GLU A 115 -13.93 -7.83 -9.78
C GLU A 115 -13.15 -9.02 -10.36
N ASP A 116 -11.85 -8.84 -10.63
CA ASP A 116 -10.96 -9.91 -11.08
C ASP A 116 -10.95 -11.07 -10.08
N ALA A 117 -10.88 -10.78 -8.77
CA ALA A 117 -10.93 -11.81 -7.74
C ALA A 117 -12.27 -12.56 -7.67
N ARG A 118 -13.39 -11.88 -7.93
CA ARG A 118 -14.71 -12.53 -8.03
C ARG A 118 -14.79 -13.43 -9.25
N GLN A 119 -14.23 -12.99 -10.37
CA GLN A 119 -14.14 -13.80 -11.59
C GLN A 119 -13.25 -15.04 -11.39
N ASP A 120 -12.10 -14.88 -10.72
CA ASP A 120 -11.22 -15.99 -10.37
C ASP A 120 -11.92 -16.99 -9.44
N MET A 121 -12.60 -16.51 -8.40
CA MET A 121 -13.39 -17.35 -7.51
C MET A 121 -14.49 -18.11 -8.27
N PHE A 122 -15.19 -17.44 -9.19
CA PHE A 122 -16.20 -18.06 -10.03
C PHE A 122 -15.60 -19.13 -10.94
N TYR A 123 -14.47 -18.84 -11.58
CA TYR A 123 -13.76 -19.78 -12.43
C TYR A 123 -13.31 -21.03 -11.64
N VAL A 124 -12.71 -20.85 -10.46
CA VAL A 124 -12.32 -21.97 -9.56
C VAL A 124 -13.54 -22.83 -9.19
N ARG A 125 -14.70 -22.22 -8.93
CA ARG A 125 -15.94 -22.96 -8.64
C ARG A 125 -16.40 -23.81 -9.83
N ILE A 126 -16.42 -23.23 -11.04
CA ILE A 126 -16.82 -23.94 -12.26
C ILE A 126 -15.86 -25.09 -12.55
N PHE A 127 -14.55 -24.85 -12.42
CA PHE A 127 -13.51 -25.87 -12.64
C PHE A 127 -13.65 -27.02 -11.63
N LYS A 128 -13.85 -26.69 -10.35
CA LYS A 128 -14.10 -27.68 -9.28
C LYS A 128 -15.33 -28.55 -9.56
N VAL A 129 -16.39 -28.00 -10.16
CA VAL A 129 -17.60 -28.77 -10.51
C VAL A 129 -17.34 -29.65 -11.73
N SER A 130 -16.74 -29.10 -12.79
CA SER A 130 -16.51 -29.76 -14.07
C SER A 130 -15.54 -30.95 -13.96
N ASN A 131 -14.51 -30.83 -13.10
CA ASN A 131 -13.57 -31.91 -12.83
C ASN A 131 -14.15 -33.07 -12.03
N ASN A 132 -15.38 -32.99 -11.50
CA ASN A 132 -16.01 -34.18 -10.92
C ASN A 132 -16.43 -35.21 -11.98
N ASN A 133 -16.51 -34.82 -13.25
CA ASN A 133 -17.01 -35.67 -14.34
C ASN A 133 -15.99 -35.92 -15.46
N LEU A 134 -14.82 -35.29 -15.41
CA LEU A 134 -13.80 -35.38 -16.46
C LEU A 134 -12.55 -36.05 -15.90
N ASN A 135 -12.13 -37.13 -16.57
CA ASN A 135 -10.88 -37.83 -16.32
C ASN A 135 -9.71 -36.99 -16.87
N ILE A 136 -9.52 -35.78 -16.34
CA ILE A 136 -8.43 -34.89 -16.78
C ILE A 136 -7.13 -35.40 -16.19
N ASP A 137 -6.23 -35.86 -17.06
CA ASP A 137 -4.86 -36.21 -16.67
C ASP A 137 -4.11 -34.92 -16.29
N PRO A 138 -3.77 -34.71 -15.00
CA PRO A 138 -3.06 -33.53 -14.52
C PRO A 138 -1.62 -33.45 -15.03
N LEU A 139 -1.08 -34.53 -15.61
CA LEU A 139 0.22 -34.53 -16.27
C LEU A 139 0.15 -33.93 -17.68
N ASN A 140 -1.05 -33.81 -18.25
CA ASN A 140 -1.24 -33.09 -19.50
C ASN A 140 -1.30 -31.57 -19.27
N LYS A 141 -0.14 -30.99 -18.94
CA LYS A 141 0.08 -29.54 -18.73
C LYS A 141 -0.30 -28.66 -19.94
N SER A 142 -0.76 -29.24 -21.05
CA SER A 142 -1.27 -28.49 -22.21
C SER A 142 -2.70 -27.99 -22.03
N ASP A 143 -3.44 -28.46 -21.03
CA ASP A 143 -4.78 -27.95 -20.74
C ASP A 143 -4.72 -26.48 -20.27
N LEU A 144 -5.25 -25.59 -21.12
CA LEU A 144 -5.34 -24.15 -20.85
C LEU A 144 -6.07 -23.86 -19.54
N ASN A 145 -7.05 -24.68 -19.16
CA ASN A 145 -7.80 -24.47 -17.93
C ASN A 145 -6.95 -24.73 -16.69
N PHE A 146 -6.05 -25.71 -16.76
CA PHE A 146 -5.13 -26.05 -15.68
C PHE A 146 -4.08 -24.95 -15.48
N LYS A 147 -3.46 -24.47 -16.57
CA LYS A 147 -2.54 -23.33 -16.52
C LYS A 147 -3.19 -22.09 -15.90
N ARG A 148 -4.46 -21.85 -16.21
CA ARG A 148 -5.22 -20.74 -15.60
C ARG A 148 -5.40 -20.94 -14.10
N ILE A 149 -5.69 -22.16 -13.62
CA ILE A 149 -5.76 -22.43 -12.17
C ILE A 149 -4.39 -22.26 -11.50
N GLU A 150 -3.29 -22.72 -12.11
CA GLU A 150 -1.95 -22.50 -11.58
C GLU A 150 -1.63 -21.00 -11.48
N SER A 151 -1.98 -20.23 -12.52
CA SER A 151 -1.82 -18.77 -12.53
C SER A 151 -2.63 -18.09 -11.43
N ILE A 152 -3.90 -18.49 -11.25
CA ILE A 152 -4.74 -18.00 -10.15
C ILE A 152 -4.09 -18.41 -8.81
N GLY A 153 -3.66 -19.66 -8.66
CA GLY A 153 -2.97 -20.14 -7.46
C GLY A 153 -1.78 -19.26 -7.07
N ALA A 154 -0.90 -18.99 -8.03
CA ALA A 154 0.25 -18.12 -7.83
C ALA A 154 -0.15 -16.70 -7.39
N GLN A 155 -1.17 -16.09 -8.02
CA GLN A 155 -1.70 -14.77 -7.66
C GLN A 155 -2.18 -14.69 -6.20
N TYR A 156 -2.66 -15.79 -5.63
CA TYR A 156 -3.15 -15.86 -4.24
C TYR A 156 -2.15 -16.51 -3.28
N ASN A 157 -0.87 -16.65 -3.67
CA ASN A 157 0.17 -17.33 -2.89
C ASN A 157 -0.25 -18.74 -2.43
N TRP A 158 -1.03 -19.43 -3.26
CA TRP A 158 -1.46 -20.79 -3.01
C TRP A 158 -0.46 -21.77 -3.63
N ASP A 159 0.20 -22.53 -2.76
CA ASP A 159 1.16 -23.55 -3.15
C ASP A 159 0.43 -24.80 -3.66
N PHE A 160 0.29 -24.86 -4.98
CA PHE A 160 -0.41 -25.93 -5.69
C PHE A 160 0.26 -27.30 -5.49
N GLU A 161 1.59 -27.36 -5.60
CA GLU A 161 2.36 -28.60 -5.42
C GLU A 161 2.15 -29.16 -4.02
N LYS A 162 2.32 -28.32 -2.99
CA LYS A 162 2.08 -28.71 -1.60
C LYS A 162 0.65 -29.19 -1.37
N CYS A 163 -0.32 -28.62 -2.08
CA CYS A 163 -1.70 -29.08 -1.97
C CYS A 163 -1.89 -30.48 -2.56
N ILE A 164 -1.35 -30.73 -3.77
CA ILE A 164 -1.39 -32.05 -4.39
C ILE A 164 -0.79 -33.08 -3.44
N TYR A 165 0.44 -32.86 -2.96
CA TYR A 165 1.14 -33.84 -2.15
C TYR A 165 0.47 -34.15 -0.80
N LYS A 166 -0.34 -33.24 -0.25
CA LYS A 166 -1.14 -33.51 0.97
C LYS A 166 -2.21 -34.60 0.77
N GLY A 167 -2.63 -34.86 -0.46
CA GLY A 167 -3.70 -35.79 -0.77
C GLY A 167 -3.26 -37.23 -1.00
N PHE A 168 -1.95 -37.49 -1.10
CA PHE A 168 -1.41 -38.79 -1.51
C PHE A 168 -0.58 -39.41 -0.40
N ARG A 169 -0.66 -40.74 -0.28
CA ARG A 169 0.29 -41.50 0.55
C ARG A 169 1.63 -41.60 -0.18
N GLU A 170 2.70 -41.74 0.60
CA GLU A 170 4.05 -41.94 0.05
C GLU A 170 4.04 -43.14 -0.92
N GLY A 171 4.38 -42.90 -2.19
CA GLY A 171 4.36 -43.90 -3.26
C GLY A 171 3.13 -43.90 -4.18
N GLU A 172 2.07 -43.16 -3.86
CA GLU A 172 0.92 -42.98 -4.77
C GLU A 172 1.22 -41.89 -5.81
N LYS A 173 1.08 -42.23 -7.10
CA LYS A 173 1.22 -41.24 -8.18
C LYS A 173 -0.03 -40.36 -8.24
N PRO A 174 0.09 -39.02 -8.20
CA PRO A 174 -1.05 -38.12 -8.29
C PRO A 174 -1.58 -38.09 -9.72
N TYR A 175 -2.52 -38.98 -10.03
CA TYR A 175 -3.24 -38.95 -11.31
C TYR A 175 -4.39 -37.95 -11.32
N TYR A 176 -4.74 -37.32 -10.19
CA TYR A 176 -5.82 -36.34 -10.11
C TYR A 176 -5.53 -35.29 -9.04
N VAL A 177 -5.87 -34.03 -9.29
CA VAL A 177 -5.83 -33.01 -8.23
C VAL A 177 -7.02 -33.22 -7.30
N PRO A 178 -6.83 -33.39 -5.98
CA PRO A 178 -7.94 -33.61 -5.08
C PRO A 178 -8.90 -32.41 -5.03
N LYS A 179 -10.22 -32.67 -4.96
CA LYS A 179 -11.26 -31.63 -4.85
C LYS A 179 -11.04 -30.67 -3.68
N PHE A 180 -10.41 -31.14 -2.61
CA PHE A 180 -10.10 -30.29 -1.46
C PHE A 180 -9.15 -29.15 -1.84
N CYS A 181 -8.25 -29.34 -2.83
CA CYS A 181 -7.32 -28.30 -3.26
C CYS A 181 -8.02 -27.08 -3.86
N TYR A 182 -8.95 -27.28 -4.79
CA TYR A 182 -9.74 -26.18 -5.34
C TYR A 182 -10.64 -25.53 -4.28
N SER A 183 -11.09 -26.30 -3.30
CA SER A 183 -11.88 -25.78 -2.17
C SER A 183 -11.02 -24.89 -1.25
N GLU A 184 -9.76 -25.24 -1.04
CA GLU A 184 -8.82 -24.40 -0.29
C GLU A 184 -8.47 -23.11 -1.06
N LEU A 185 -8.21 -23.19 -2.38
CA LEU A 185 -8.01 -22.01 -3.21
C LEU A 185 -9.23 -21.08 -3.17
N GLU A 186 -10.44 -21.62 -3.32
CA GLU A 186 -11.68 -20.84 -3.21
C GLU A 186 -11.79 -20.13 -1.86
N LYS A 187 -11.50 -20.81 -0.74
CA LYS A 187 -11.51 -20.19 0.60
C LYS A 187 -10.48 -19.07 0.72
N ILE A 188 -9.28 -19.23 0.13
CA ILE A 188 -8.23 -18.20 0.14
C ILE A 188 -8.71 -16.95 -0.60
N ILE A 189 -9.29 -17.12 -1.79
CA ILE A 189 -9.82 -16.01 -2.59
C ILE A 189 -10.96 -15.32 -1.84
N ALA A 190 -11.93 -16.09 -1.32
CA ALA A 190 -13.06 -15.58 -0.55
C ALA A 190 -12.59 -14.78 0.68
N LYS A 191 -11.64 -15.32 1.46
CA LYS A 191 -11.08 -14.62 2.62
C LYS A 191 -10.42 -13.29 2.25
N LYS A 192 -9.76 -13.21 1.08
CA LYS A 192 -9.15 -11.97 0.59
C LYS A 192 -10.22 -10.96 0.19
N ILE A 193 -11.28 -11.39 -0.49
CA ILE A 193 -12.45 -10.56 -0.83
C ILE A 193 -13.13 -10.04 0.44
N ASP A 194 -13.48 -10.92 1.38
CA ASP A 194 -14.16 -10.56 2.63
C ASP A 194 -13.34 -9.54 3.43
N LYS A 195 -12.03 -9.76 3.51
CA LYS A 195 -11.11 -8.83 4.17
C LYS A 195 -11.09 -7.47 3.48
N ALA A 196 -10.99 -7.43 2.15
CA ALA A 196 -10.97 -6.19 1.40
C ALA A 196 -12.32 -5.44 1.46
N VAL A 197 -13.46 -6.15 1.49
CA VAL A 197 -14.80 -5.57 1.68
C VAL A 197 -14.98 -5.03 3.09
N SER A 198 -14.40 -5.67 4.10
CA SER A 198 -14.49 -5.23 5.50
C SER A 198 -13.73 -3.91 5.77
N LEU A 199 -12.85 -3.50 4.86
CA LEU A 199 -12.05 -2.30 4.97
C LEU A 199 -12.61 -1.20 4.06
N ASP A 200 -12.93 -0.04 4.64
CA ASP A 200 -13.37 1.13 3.90
C ASP A 200 -12.15 1.84 3.27
N ARG A 201 -11.76 1.42 2.06
CA ARG A 201 -10.62 2.00 1.33
C ARG A 201 -10.75 3.53 1.16
N PRO A 202 -11.91 4.10 0.74
CA PRO A 202 -12.10 5.55 0.72
C PRO A 202 -11.81 6.23 2.07
N ALA A 203 -12.33 5.71 3.18
CA ALA A 203 -12.07 6.26 4.51
C ALA A 203 -10.59 6.17 4.90
N LEU A 204 -9.92 5.06 4.58
CA LEU A 204 -8.48 4.89 4.83
C LEU A 204 -7.63 5.86 4.01
N LEU A 205 -7.97 6.10 2.74
CA LEU A 205 -7.29 7.10 1.90
C LEU A 205 -7.50 8.52 2.44
N ALA A 206 -8.73 8.87 2.86
CA ALA A 206 -9.00 10.15 3.48
C ALA A 206 -8.19 10.35 4.76
N LYS A 207 -8.11 9.31 5.62
CA LYS A 207 -7.32 9.32 6.84
C LYS A 207 -5.83 9.48 6.54
N LYS A 208 -5.30 8.76 5.54
CA LYS A 208 -3.90 8.90 5.10
C LYS A 208 -3.57 10.34 4.71
N ASN A 209 -4.39 10.94 3.84
CA ASN A 209 -4.15 12.29 3.34
C ASN A 209 -4.19 13.32 4.48
N GLU A 210 -5.11 13.17 5.43
CA GLU A 210 -5.18 14.05 6.61
C GLU A 210 -3.96 13.87 7.53
N THR A 211 -3.52 12.63 7.78
CA THR A 211 -2.30 12.36 8.56
C THR A 211 -1.06 12.95 7.89
N GLU A 212 -0.92 12.83 6.56
CA GLU A 212 0.18 13.44 5.79
C GLU A 212 0.16 14.97 5.85
N LYS A 213 -1.03 15.58 5.79
CA LYS A 213 -1.20 17.02 5.95
C LYS A 213 -0.78 17.49 7.35
N GLN A 214 -1.18 16.78 8.41
CA GLN A 214 -0.76 17.08 9.77
C GLN A 214 0.76 16.94 9.95
N LEU A 215 1.33 15.88 9.38
CA LEU A 215 2.78 15.65 9.38
C LEU A 215 3.52 16.81 8.71
N ALA A 216 3.06 17.27 7.55
CA ALA A 216 3.62 18.43 6.86
C ALA A 216 3.51 19.71 7.70
N ALA A 217 2.37 19.94 8.35
CA ALA A 217 2.17 21.09 9.24
C ALA A 217 3.15 21.08 10.43
N HIS A 218 3.33 19.94 11.11
CA HIS A 218 4.28 19.83 12.22
C HIS A 218 5.73 20.00 11.76
N ARG A 219 6.09 19.51 10.57
CA ARG A 219 7.42 19.75 9.98
C ARG A 219 7.64 21.23 9.68
N ASN A 220 6.65 21.91 9.10
CA ASN A 220 6.73 23.35 8.86
C ASN A 220 6.85 24.15 10.16
N ASN A 221 6.18 23.72 11.23
CA ASN A 221 6.33 24.33 12.55
C ASN A 221 7.75 24.18 13.11
N LEU A 222 8.39 23.01 12.94
CA LEU A 222 9.79 22.82 13.34
C LEU A 222 10.72 23.77 12.59
N ILE A 223 10.51 23.95 11.28
CA ILE A 223 11.27 24.89 10.44
C ILE A 223 11.05 26.34 10.93
N ALA A 224 9.80 26.74 11.15
CA ALA A 224 9.44 28.09 11.60
C ALA A 224 10.04 28.42 12.98
N LEU A 225 10.05 27.44 13.88
CA LEU A 225 10.66 27.56 15.21
C LEU A 225 12.18 27.38 15.22
N ARG A 226 12.79 27.09 14.05
CA ARG A 226 14.22 26.74 13.91
C ARG A 226 14.65 25.57 14.80
N CYS A 227 13.74 24.65 15.10
CA CYS A 227 14.00 23.44 15.91
C CYS A 227 14.96 22.45 15.28
N ASP A 228 15.10 22.56 13.95
CA ASP A 228 15.98 21.73 13.13
C ASP A 228 17.29 22.45 12.81
N GLN A 229 17.44 23.72 13.22
CA GLN A 229 18.76 24.33 13.24
C GLN A 229 19.49 23.75 14.46
N PRO A 230 20.58 22.98 14.26
CA PRO A 230 21.46 22.63 15.34
C PRO A 230 21.95 23.96 15.86
N THR A 231 21.81 24.15 17.15
CA THR A 231 22.39 25.25 17.89
C THR A 231 23.92 25.10 17.88
N GLY A 232 24.54 25.27 16.69
CA GLY A 232 25.94 24.99 16.39
C GLY A 232 26.32 23.51 16.51
N ALA A 233 27.29 23.04 15.71
CA ALA A 233 28.39 22.11 16.11
C ALA A 233 28.89 21.19 15.00
N CYS A 234 28.14 20.95 13.92
CA CYS A 234 28.67 20.14 12.83
C CYS A 234 29.69 20.96 12.04
N LYS A 235 30.96 20.60 12.18
CA LYS A 235 32.01 21.09 11.29
C LYS A 235 32.09 20.12 10.12
N LEU A 236 32.26 20.65 8.92
CA LEU A 236 32.44 19.87 7.70
C LEU A 236 33.63 18.90 7.82
N GLU A 237 34.75 19.41 8.33
CA GLU A 237 35.97 18.63 8.51
C GLU A 237 35.78 17.47 9.52
N GLY A 238 36.34 16.30 9.22
CA GLY A 238 36.31 15.15 10.12
C GLY A 238 36.23 13.81 9.39
N VAL A 239 35.99 12.76 10.17
CA VAL A 239 35.73 11.41 9.65
C VAL A 239 34.25 11.12 9.80
N TRP A 240 33.63 10.68 8.72
CA TRP A 240 32.20 10.42 8.63
C TRP A 240 31.97 8.98 8.17
N THR A 241 31.40 8.14 9.03
CA THR A 241 31.02 6.78 8.67
C THR A 241 29.67 6.82 7.96
N GLN A 242 29.61 6.36 6.71
CA GLN A 242 28.34 6.14 6.01
C GLN A 242 28.03 4.64 5.89
N ASN A 243 26.74 4.32 5.77
CA ASN A 243 26.28 2.99 5.42
C ASN A 243 25.09 3.09 4.46
N THR A 244 25.17 2.34 3.35
CA THR A 244 24.14 2.25 2.33
C THR A 244 23.76 0.77 2.15
N PRO A 245 22.55 0.34 2.56
CA PRO A 245 22.11 -1.05 2.41
C PRO A 245 22.25 -1.55 0.97
N GLY A 246 22.83 -2.73 0.80
CA GLY A 246 23.10 -3.33 -0.51
C GLY A 246 24.39 -2.86 -1.20
N ILE A 247 25.03 -1.80 -0.70
CA ILE A 247 26.37 -1.35 -1.14
C ILE A 247 27.42 -1.67 -0.08
N GLY A 248 27.22 -1.16 1.14
CA GLY A 248 28.11 -1.37 2.29
C GLY A 248 28.43 -0.08 3.05
N SER A 249 29.41 -0.17 3.96
CA SER A 249 29.83 0.92 4.85
C SER A 249 31.21 1.45 4.46
N THR A 250 31.39 2.78 4.47
CA THR A 250 32.66 3.45 4.17
C THR A 250 32.89 4.65 5.08
N ASP A 251 34.15 5.02 5.25
CA ASP A 251 34.54 6.22 6.00
C ASP A 251 34.96 7.33 5.04
N TRP A 252 34.33 8.48 5.14
CA TRP A 252 34.74 9.70 4.44
C TRP A 252 35.61 10.55 5.34
N LYS A 253 36.87 10.75 4.93
CA LYS A 253 37.72 11.79 5.51
C LYS A 253 37.50 13.09 4.73
N ILE A 254 36.97 14.10 5.39
CA ILE A 254 36.69 15.42 4.81
C ILE A 254 37.63 16.44 5.45
N GLU A 255 38.38 17.16 4.63
CA GLU A 255 39.25 18.25 5.05
C GLU A 255 38.46 19.57 5.18
N SER A 256 39.05 20.59 5.80
CA SER A 256 38.39 21.89 6.01
C SER A 256 38.02 22.64 4.72
N ASP A 257 38.70 22.35 3.61
CA ASP A 257 38.42 22.89 2.27
C ASP A 257 37.35 22.08 1.49
N GLY A 258 36.72 21.13 2.17
CA GLY A 258 35.74 20.22 1.59
C GLY A 258 36.31 19.10 0.73
N THR A 259 37.64 18.93 0.63
CA THR A 259 38.21 17.75 -0.05
C THR A 259 37.79 16.49 0.70
N ALA A 260 37.14 15.56 -0.01
CA ALA A 260 36.58 14.34 0.58
C ALA A 260 37.24 13.10 -0.03
N ASN A 261 37.75 12.21 0.81
CA ASN A 261 38.35 10.95 0.40
C ASN A 261 37.69 9.79 1.14
N GLU A 262 37.16 8.84 0.39
CA GLU A 262 36.54 7.63 0.92
C GLU A 262 37.61 6.57 1.24
N ARG A 263 37.45 5.92 2.38
CA ARG A 263 38.13 4.69 2.77
C ARG A 263 37.09 3.58 2.83
N GLY A 264 37.32 2.53 2.04
CA GLY A 264 36.42 1.39 1.95
C GLY A 264 36.15 1.01 0.49
N ILE A 265 34.91 1.19 0.05
CA ILE A 265 34.38 0.61 -1.18
C ILE A 265 34.61 1.54 -2.37
N GLY A 266 35.66 1.29 -3.15
CA GLY A 266 35.88 1.98 -4.44
C GLY A 266 36.79 3.20 -4.38
N TYR A 267 37.29 3.56 -3.19
CA TYR A 267 38.27 4.64 -2.97
C TYR A 267 37.85 5.95 -3.65
N ALA A 268 36.57 6.30 -3.54
CA ALA A 268 36.03 7.49 -4.17
C ALA A 268 36.70 8.77 -3.65
N LYS A 269 36.84 9.76 -4.52
CA LYS A 269 37.33 11.10 -4.21
C LYS A 269 36.31 12.13 -4.63
N GLY A 270 36.24 13.24 -3.91
CA GLY A 270 35.14 14.17 -4.06
C GLY A 270 35.32 15.54 -3.42
N LYS A 271 34.26 16.33 -3.50
CA LYS A 271 34.09 17.58 -2.77
C LYS A 271 32.82 17.52 -1.92
N ALA A 272 32.97 17.89 -0.66
CA ALA A 272 31.92 17.94 0.32
C ALA A 272 31.59 19.38 0.71
N THR A 273 30.31 19.62 1.00
CA THR A 273 29.80 20.89 1.51
C THR A 273 28.86 20.63 2.66
N LEU A 274 28.89 21.51 3.67
CA LEU A 274 27.94 21.50 4.77
C LEU A 274 27.23 22.85 4.80
N SER A 275 25.97 22.87 4.36
CA SER A 275 25.12 24.07 4.36
C SER A 275 23.98 23.87 5.36
N GLY A 276 24.04 24.58 6.48
CA GLY A 276 23.21 24.27 7.65
C GLY A 276 23.50 22.84 8.13
N ASN A 277 22.57 21.92 7.90
CA ASN A 277 22.68 20.51 8.31
C ASN A 277 22.80 19.56 7.13
N VAL A 278 22.81 20.10 5.93
CA VAL A 278 22.86 19.26 4.75
C VAL A 278 24.32 18.99 4.43
N LEU A 279 24.77 17.78 4.75
CA LEU A 279 26.06 17.26 4.30
C LEU A 279 25.85 16.68 2.91
N HIS A 280 26.49 17.29 1.92
CA HIS A 280 26.50 16.84 0.54
C HIS A 280 27.91 16.48 0.13
N ILE A 281 28.10 15.35 -0.56
CA ILE A 281 29.41 14.90 -1.08
C ILE A 281 29.23 14.49 -2.53
N ASP A 282 29.74 15.29 -3.48
CA ASP A 282 29.92 14.85 -4.87
C ASP A 282 31.18 13.99 -4.95
N TRP A 283 31.08 12.82 -5.58
CA TRP A 283 32.17 11.83 -5.61
C TRP A 283 32.36 11.17 -6.98
N GLN A 284 33.56 10.65 -7.20
CA GLN A 284 33.94 9.85 -8.36
C GLN A 284 34.97 8.77 -7.97
N THR A 285 34.88 7.59 -8.59
CA THR A 285 35.86 6.49 -8.45
C THR A 285 36.78 6.39 -9.68
N ASN A 286 37.93 5.73 -9.51
CA ASN A 286 38.85 5.44 -10.62
C ASN A 286 38.27 4.47 -11.67
N THR A 287 37.19 3.74 -11.31
CA THR A 287 36.50 2.80 -12.20
C THR A 287 35.39 3.46 -13.04
N GLY A 288 35.23 4.78 -12.95
CA GLY A 288 34.29 5.55 -13.77
C GLY A 288 32.89 5.72 -13.18
N TYR A 289 32.65 5.29 -11.94
CA TYR A 289 31.40 5.60 -11.24
C TYR A 289 31.46 7.01 -10.66
N SER A 290 30.34 7.71 -10.67
CA SER A 290 30.21 9.02 -10.03
C SER A 290 28.80 9.23 -9.52
N GLY A 291 28.65 10.15 -8.58
CA GLY A 291 27.38 10.40 -7.92
C GLY A 291 27.47 11.46 -6.85
N TYR A 292 26.47 11.49 -5.99
CA TYR A 292 26.52 12.26 -4.75
C TYR A 292 25.84 11.54 -3.61
N TYR A 293 26.26 11.86 -2.39
CA TYR A 293 25.52 11.60 -1.17
C TYR A 293 24.91 12.89 -0.64
N GLU A 294 23.72 12.83 -0.07
CA GLU A 294 23.10 13.95 0.65
C GLU A 294 22.42 13.44 1.94
N TRP A 295 22.79 14.01 3.08
CA TRP A 295 22.20 13.71 4.38
C TRP A 295 21.77 14.99 5.09
N THR A 296 20.58 14.99 5.68
CA THR A 296 20.19 16.01 6.66
C THR A 296 20.60 15.54 8.06
N LEU A 297 21.57 16.23 8.65
CA LEU A 297 22.15 15.91 9.95
C LEU A 297 21.25 16.38 11.11
N ASP A 298 21.28 15.61 12.20
CA ASP A 298 20.74 15.99 13.50
C ASP A 298 21.79 16.76 14.34
N GLY A 299 21.42 17.13 15.57
CA GLY A 299 22.32 17.83 16.49
C GLY A 299 23.58 17.05 16.90
N ASN A 300 23.63 15.74 16.65
CA ASN A 300 24.78 14.88 16.90
C ASN A 300 25.62 14.65 15.64
N CYS A 301 25.42 15.45 14.59
CA CYS A 301 26.09 15.29 13.29
C CYS A 301 25.92 13.88 12.71
N SER A 302 24.73 13.32 12.89
CA SER A 302 24.35 12.00 12.41
C SER A 302 23.06 12.09 11.59
N SER A 303 22.82 11.12 10.72
CA SER A 303 21.56 11.00 10.00
C SER A 303 21.24 9.54 9.74
N VAL A 304 19.99 9.16 10.04
CA VAL A 304 19.41 7.88 9.64
C VAL A 304 18.65 7.98 8.31
N LYS A 305 18.63 9.17 7.69
CA LYS A 305 17.91 9.47 6.45
C LYS A 305 18.77 10.32 5.52
N GLY A 306 19.35 9.68 4.51
CA GLY A 306 19.99 10.34 3.38
C GLY A 306 19.87 9.53 2.11
N THR A 307 20.42 10.07 1.03
CA THR A 307 20.29 9.51 -0.32
C THR A 307 21.67 9.38 -0.96
N LEU A 308 21.91 8.25 -1.61
CA LEU A 308 22.97 8.04 -2.60
C LEU A 308 22.34 8.09 -3.99
N VAL A 309 22.87 8.94 -4.86
CA VAL A 309 22.45 9.04 -6.26
C VAL A 309 23.64 8.79 -7.16
N PHE A 310 23.52 7.82 -8.08
CA PHE A 310 24.51 7.58 -9.11
C PHE A 310 24.25 8.49 -10.32
N LYS A 311 25.28 9.24 -10.73
CA LYS A 311 25.29 10.03 -11.97
C LYS A 311 25.81 9.20 -13.15
N THR A 312 26.79 8.32 -12.89
CA THR A 312 27.40 7.44 -13.91
C THR A 312 27.55 6.02 -13.37
N GLY A 313 27.37 5.02 -14.24
CA GLY A 313 27.56 3.59 -13.94
C GLY A 313 26.31 2.87 -13.43
N ARG A 314 25.37 3.60 -12.79
CA ARG A 314 24.06 3.11 -12.34
C ARG A 314 23.01 4.21 -12.42
N THR A 315 21.73 3.86 -12.35
CA THR A 315 20.59 4.78 -12.44
C THR A 315 19.66 4.73 -11.22
N ASP A 316 19.97 3.91 -10.22
CA ASP A 316 19.17 3.77 -9.01
C ASP A 316 19.60 4.77 -7.93
N ASN A 317 18.62 5.16 -7.10
CA ASN A 317 18.83 5.97 -5.91
C ASN A 317 18.65 5.08 -4.68
N LEU A 318 19.57 5.17 -3.72
CA LEU A 318 19.59 4.29 -2.55
C LEU A 318 19.51 5.11 -1.26
N ASN A 319 18.88 4.54 -0.24
CA ASN A 319 18.87 5.13 1.10
C ASN A 319 20.24 4.97 1.75
N SER A 320 20.69 6.00 2.46
CA SER A 320 21.97 6.02 3.16
C SER A 320 21.84 6.61 4.56
N THR A 321 22.72 6.19 5.47
CA THR A 321 22.87 6.75 6.82
C THR A 321 24.29 7.26 7.01
N VAL A 322 24.49 8.29 7.82
CA VAL A 322 25.83 8.83 8.13
C VAL A 322 25.96 9.16 9.61
N LYS A 323 27.17 9.06 10.14
CA LYS A 323 27.52 9.48 11.50
C LYS A 323 28.93 10.05 11.51
N ARG A 324 29.12 11.21 12.14
CA ARG A 324 30.47 11.73 12.43
C ARG A 324 31.13 10.91 13.55
N ASN A 325 32.38 10.51 13.35
CA ASN A 325 33.17 9.73 14.30
C ASN A 325 33.88 10.59 15.34
#